data_AF-A0A6A7G3S9-F1
#
_entry.id   AF-A0A6A7G3S9-F1
#
_cell.length_a   1.000
_cell.length_b   1.000
_cell.length_c   1.000
_cell.angle_alpha   90.00
_cell.angle_beta   90.00
_cell.angle_gamma   90.00
#
_symmetry.space_group_name_H-M   'P 1'
#
loop_
_entity.id
_entity.type
_entity.pdbx_description
1 polymer ?
#
loop_
_entity_poly.entity_id
_entity_poly.type
_entity_poly.pdbx_seq_one_letter_code
_entity_poly.pdbx_strand_id
1 'polypeptide(L)'
;MFDKNEFARMFDVLPTISFGYQCHVSSVPIYYSIANRNRKKYFKACALAMICCAVVYSVAANFGYLTFGSKVADDILLSYDNEHTGAMAVNIAVIALAFKSVTTYPVLMFCVREAVVSFYVSARGMTPAEIVITEPRRRYVVVLLLWLTSIAAAIVATNISVVVRLLGSLAAFFIFLIPGICLFVHCNELDELEQNGSSGSHHSKVKLNLVRVASITYILLGVFTFGLSVTLAAQSILYPSSEDFGPLCVVGENNTSFFLHLQSAASSSHHHLSLLHASYQK
;
A
#
# COMPACT_ATOMS: atom_id res chain seq x y z
N MET A 1 -28.97 7.22 -10.54
CA MET A 1 -28.41 8.59 -10.60
C MET A 1 -27.32 8.61 -9.56
N PHE A 2 -26.06 8.41 -9.94
CA PHE A 2 -24.92 8.50 -9.02
C PHE A 2 -24.88 9.92 -8.46
N ASP A 3 -25.02 10.05 -7.15
CA ASP A 3 -24.97 11.36 -6.50
C ASP A 3 -23.54 11.91 -6.67
N LYS A 4 -23.40 13.19 -7.05
CA LYS A 4 -22.07 13.78 -7.33
C LYS A 4 -21.14 13.71 -6.10
N ASN A 5 -21.75 13.71 -4.91
CA ASN A 5 -21.05 13.57 -3.64
C ASN A 5 -20.51 12.15 -3.44
N GLU A 6 -21.20 11.12 -3.92
CA GLU A 6 -20.78 9.72 -3.79
C GLU A 6 -19.55 9.41 -4.65
N PHE A 7 -19.52 9.96 -5.89
CA PHE A 7 -18.36 9.81 -6.77
C PHE A 7 -17.11 10.49 -6.22
N ALA A 8 -17.25 11.67 -5.61
CA ALA A 8 -16.13 12.36 -4.96
C ALA A 8 -15.54 11.54 -3.80
N ARG A 9 -16.41 10.92 -2.99
CA ARG A 9 -16.00 10.09 -1.84
C ARG A 9 -15.25 8.81 -2.23
N MET A 10 -15.43 8.32 -3.46
CA MET A 10 -14.64 7.19 -3.96
C MET A 10 -13.15 7.54 -4.10
N PHE A 11 -12.80 8.81 -4.25
CA PHE A 11 -11.39 9.22 -4.31
C PHE A 11 -10.71 9.27 -2.94
N ASP A 12 -11.48 9.30 -1.84
CA ASP A 12 -10.94 9.33 -0.48
C ASP A 12 -10.21 8.03 -0.09
N VAL A 13 -10.55 6.92 -0.74
CA VAL A 13 -9.90 5.61 -0.52
C VAL A 13 -8.63 5.42 -1.35
N LEU A 14 -8.35 6.28 -2.34
CA LEU A 14 -7.16 6.16 -3.20
C LEU A 14 -5.83 6.14 -2.43
N PRO A 15 -5.61 6.97 -1.38
CA PRO A 15 -4.37 6.93 -0.62
C PRO A 15 -4.18 5.60 0.10
N THR A 16 -5.25 5.07 0.70
CA THR A 16 -5.24 3.76 1.38
C THR A 16 -4.93 2.62 0.40
N ILE A 17 -5.53 2.65 -0.79
CA ILE A 17 -5.23 1.69 -1.85
C ILE A 17 -3.76 1.81 -2.29
N SER A 18 -3.28 3.04 -2.52
CA SER A 18 -1.90 3.30 -2.93
C SER A 18 -0.89 2.77 -1.90
N PHE A 19 -1.16 2.99 -0.61
CA PHE A 19 -0.35 2.44 0.48
C PHE A 19 -0.43 0.91 0.53
N GLY A 20 -1.62 0.32 0.38
CA GLY A 20 -1.80 -1.14 0.46
C GLY A 20 -1.10 -1.92 -0.66
N TYR A 21 -0.97 -1.33 -1.85
CA TYR A 21 -0.33 -1.95 -3.03
C TYR A 21 1.10 -1.47 -3.29
N GLN A 22 1.72 -0.85 -2.28
CA GLN A 22 3.05 -0.28 -2.33
C GLN A 22 4.14 -1.38 -2.25
N CYS A 23 4.50 -2.00 -3.38
CA CYS A 23 5.53 -3.05 -3.42
C CYS A 23 6.85 -2.63 -4.11
N HIS A 24 6.91 -1.44 -4.70
CA HIS A 24 7.99 -1.08 -5.61
C HIS A 24 9.35 -0.85 -4.93
N VAL A 25 9.40 -0.55 -3.63
CA VAL A 25 10.69 -0.32 -2.92
C VAL A 25 11.55 -1.59 -2.92
N SER A 26 10.92 -2.76 -2.84
CA SER A 26 11.61 -4.06 -2.87
C SER A 26 11.81 -4.61 -4.29
N SER A 27 11.26 -3.95 -5.31
CA SER A 27 11.28 -4.43 -6.70
C SER A 27 12.70 -4.62 -7.24
N VAL A 28 13.57 -3.63 -6.99
CA VAL A 28 14.96 -3.62 -7.47
C VAL A 28 15.77 -4.79 -6.89
N PRO A 29 15.90 -4.96 -5.56
CA PRO A 29 16.66 -6.09 -5.02
C PRO A 29 16.07 -7.45 -5.45
N ILE A 30 14.73 -7.59 -5.47
CA ILE A 30 14.08 -8.81 -5.95
C ILE A 30 14.46 -9.10 -7.41
N TYR A 31 14.44 -8.09 -8.28
CA TYR A 31 14.84 -8.25 -9.68
C TYR A 31 16.30 -8.72 -9.82
N TYR A 32 17.20 -8.14 -9.01
CA TYR A 32 18.61 -8.52 -9.00
C TYR A 32 18.86 -9.94 -8.50
N SER A 33 18.00 -10.46 -7.61
CA SER A 33 18.07 -11.82 -7.06
C SER A 33 17.46 -12.90 -7.96
N ILE A 34 16.71 -12.56 -9.01
CA ILE A 34 16.10 -13.55 -9.90
C ILE A 34 17.15 -14.23 -10.78
N ALA A 35 17.20 -15.56 -10.71
CA ALA A 35 18.01 -16.38 -11.62
C ALA A 35 17.54 -16.22 -13.08
N ASN A 36 18.52 -15.94 -13.96
CA ASN A 36 18.32 -15.59 -15.38
C ASN A 36 17.40 -14.38 -15.56
N ARG A 37 17.97 -13.19 -15.33
CA ARG A 37 17.27 -11.89 -15.37
C ARG A 37 16.58 -11.70 -16.72
N ASN A 38 15.26 -11.85 -16.73
CA ASN A 38 14.43 -11.64 -17.91
C ASN A 38 13.23 -10.75 -17.54
N ARG A 39 13.06 -9.65 -18.27
CA ARG A 39 11.96 -8.68 -18.07
C ARG A 39 10.59 -9.35 -18.12
N LYS A 40 10.37 -10.28 -19.06
CA LYS A 40 9.09 -10.99 -19.22
C LYS A 40 8.79 -11.89 -18.02
N LYS A 41 9.81 -12.57 -17.49
CA LYS A 41 9.69 -13.45 -16.31
C LYS A 41 9.36 -12.63 -15.06
N TYR A 42 10.08 -11.53 -14.87
CA TYR A 42 9.82 -10.60 -13.77
C TYR A 42 8.42 -10.01 -13.83
N PHE A 43 8.01 -9.49 -14.99
CA PHE A 43 6.66 -8.94 -15.17
C PHE A 43 5.57 -9.96 -14.88
N LYS A 44 5.70 -11.21 -15.35
CA LYS A 44 4.76 -12.29 -15.03
C LYS A 44 4.70 -12.58 -13.53
N ALA A 45 5.84 -12.60 -12.85
CA ALA A 45 5.89 -12.80 -11.40
C ALA A 45 5.20 -11.65 -10.65
N CYS A 46 5.46 -10.40 -11.02
CA CYS A 46 4.78 -9.24 -10.45
C CYS A 46 3.27 -9.27 -10.71
N ALA A 47 2.84 -9.56 -11.94
CA ALA A 47 1.43 -9.63 -12.29
C ALA A 47 0.69 -10.70 -11.47
N LEU A 48 1.29 -11.89 -11.33
CA LEU A 48 0.72 -12.96 -10.50
C LEU A 48 0.62 -12.53 -9.03
N ALA A 49 1.69 -11.94 -8.48
CA ALA A 49 1.69 -11.46 -7.09
C ALA A 49 0.60 -10.40 -6.86
N MET A 50 0.43 -9.45 -7.78
CA MET A 50 -0.60 -8.42 -7.70
C MET A 50 -2.02 -8.99 -7.76
N ILE A 51 -2.27 -9.98 -8.62
CA ILE A 51 -3.56 -10.67 -8.69
C ILE A 51 -3.84 -11.40 -7.37
N CYS A 52 -2.85 -12.13 -6.84
CA CYS A 52 -3.00 -12.81 -5.54
C CYS A 52 -3.29 -11.81 -4.41
N CYS A 53 -2.56 -10.70 -4.34
CA CYS A 53 -2.81 -9.63 -3.37
C CYS A 53 -4.23 -9.05 -3.52
N ALA A 54 -4.66 -8.80 -4.76
CA ALA A 54 -6.00 -8.27 -5.03
C ALA A 54 -7.11 -9.21 -4.58
N VAL A 55 -6.97 -10.52 -4.80
CA VAL A 55 -7.92 -11.52 -4.33
C VAL A 55 -7.94 -11.54 -2.80
N VAL A 56 -6.79 -11.64 -2.14
CA VAL A 56 -6.72 -11.72 -0.67
C VAL A 56 -7.28 -10.46 -0.01
N TYR A 57 -6.92 -9.27 -0.50
CA TYR A 57 -7.44 -8.01 0.03
C TYR A 57 -8.93 -7.87 -0.21
N SER A 58 -9.43 -8.25 -1.38
CA SER A 58 -10.86 -8.20 -1.67
C SER A 58 -11.63 -9.16 -0.76
N VAL A 59 -11.17 -10.39 -0.59
CA VAL A 59 -11.79 -11.36 0.32
C VAL A 59 -11.83 -10.83 1.74
N ALA A 60 -10.70 -10.35 2.26
CA ALA A 60 -10.61 -9.78 3.60
C ALA A 60 -11.53 -8.56 3.79
N ALA A 61 -11.56 -7.64 2.82
CA ALA A 61 -12.41 -6.46 2.86
C ALA A 61 -13.91 -6.82 2.83
N ASN A 62 -14.31 -7.77 1.98
CA ASN A 62 -15.70 -8.21 1.89
C ASN A 62 -16.16 -8.89 3.19
N PHE A 63 -15.38 -9.83 3.74
CA PHE A 63 -15.73 -10.49 5.00
C PHE A 63 -15.72 -9.52 6.18
N GLY A 64 -14.76 -8.60 6.23
CA GLY A 64 -14.72 -7.57 7.25
C GLY A 64 -15.94 -6.66 7.21
N TYR A 65 -16.30 -6.18 6.01
CA TYR A 65 -17.48 -5.35 5.82
C TYR A 65 -18.78 -6.11 6.10
N LEU A 66 -18.90 -7.38 5.73
CA LEU A 66 -20.08 -8.20 6.03
C LEU A 66 -20.24 -8.48 7.54
N THR A 67 -19.14 -8.53 8.29
CA THR A 67 -19.17 -8.82 9.73
C THR A 67 -19.61 -7.61 10.55
N PHE A 68 -19.11 -6.41 10.23
CA PHE A 68 -19.34 -5.19 11.03
C PHE A 68 -20.26 -4.16 10.37
N GLY A 69 -20.53 -4.32 9.08
CA GLY A 69 -21.32 -3.38 8.29
C GLY A 69 -20.73 -1.97 8.35
N SER A 70 -21.59 -1.01 8.67
CA SER A 70 -21.24 0.41 8.75
C SER A 70 -20.49 0.82 10.02
N LYS A 71 -20.31 -0.08 10.99
CA LYS A 71 -19.68 0.22 12.29
C LYS A 71 -18.24 -0.27 12.39
N VAL A 72 -17.57 -0.49 11.26
CA VAL A 72 -16.16 -0.92 11.25
C VAL A 72 -15.25 0.23 11.71
N ALA A 73 -14.37 -0.05 12.66
CA ALA A 73 -13.32 0.89 13.04
C ALA A 73 -12.23 0.96 11.97
N ASP A 74 -11.43 2.04 12.00
CA ASP A 74 -10.28 2.23 11.10
C ASP A 74 -9.29 1.04 11.13
N ASP A 75 -9.11 0.46 12.32
CA ASP A 75 -8.48 -0.85 12.48
C ASP A 75 -9.57 -1.89 12.77
N ILE A 76 -9.76 -2.80 11.82
CA ILE A 76 -10.76 -3.87 11.92
C ILE A 76 -10.51 -4.80 13.12
N LEU A 77 -9.27 -4.95 13.58
CA LEU A 77 -8.96 -5.78 14.73
C LEU A 77 -9.53 -5.20 16.03
N LEU A 78 -9.64 -3.86 16.11
CA LEU A 78 -10.29 -3.17 17.24
C LEU A 78 -11.81 -3.33 17.23
N SER A 79 -12.40 -3.73 16.09
CA SER A 79 -13.84 -3.97 15.98
C SER A 79 -14.26 -5.32 16.57
N TYR A 80 -13.33 -6.26 16.74
CA TYR A 80 -13.60 -7.55 17.37
C TYR A 80 -13.52 -7.44 18.89
N ASP A 81 -14.64 -7.67 19.58
CA ASP A 81 -14.69 -7.69 21.03
C ASP A 81 -14.07 -8.97 21.62
N ASN A 82 -13.38 -8.84 22.75
CA ASN A 82 -12.59 -9.91 23.38
C ASN A 82 -13.44 -10.95 24.14
N GLU A 83 -14.76 -10.76 24.20
CA GLU A 83 -15.66 -11.52 25.07
C GLU A 83 -16.31 -12.74 24.40
N HIS A 84 -16.26 -12.85 23.06
CA HIS A 84 -16.91 -13.93 22.31
C HIS A 84 -15.95 -15.07 21.91
N THR A 85 -16.50 -16.23 21.53
CA THR A 85 -15.82 -17.48 21.11
C THR A 85 -14.72 -17.32 20.04
N GLY A 86 -14.64 -16.17 19.37
CA GLY A 86 -13.58 -15.80 18.41
C GLY A 86 -12.36 -15.07 18.99
N ALA A 87 -12.36 -14.71 20.28
CA ALA A 87 -11.30 -13.91 20.90
C ALA A 87 -9.90 -14.54 20.79
N MET A 88 -9.82 -15.88 20.84
CA MET A 88 -8.54 -16.59 20.64
C MET A 88 -7.98 -16.38 19.23
N ALA A 89 -8.82 -16.41 18.19
CA ALA A 89 -8.39 -16.21 16.81
C ALA A 89 -7.91 -14.77 16.57
N VAL A 90 -8.60 -13.79 17.15
CA VAL A 90 -8.22 -12.37 17.08
C VAL A 90 -6.89 -12.13 17.79
N ASN A 91 -6.71 -12.68 18.99
CA ASN A 91 -5.44 -12.59 19.72
C ASN A 91 -4.29 -13.24 18.95
N ILE A 92 -4.51 -14.40 18.34
CA ILE A 92 -3.51 -15.04 17.46
C ILE A 92 -3.18 -14.13 16.28
N ALA A 93 -4.17 -13.50 15.65
CA ALA A 93 -3.96 -12.58 14.54
C ALA A 93 -3.14 -11.33 14.96
N VAL A 94 -3.44 -10.74 16.12
CA VAL A 94 -2.69 -9.61 16.69
C VAL A 94 -1.24 -10.02 16.98
N ILE A 95 -1.02 -11.18 17.59
CA ILE A 95 0.34 -11.70 17.85
C ILE A 95 1.10 -11.93 16.54
N ALA A 96 0.44 -12.53 15.53
CA ALA A 96 1.03 -12.75 14.22
C ALA A 96 1.38 -11.42 13.52
N LEU A 97 0.52 -10.40 13.63
CA LEU A 97 0.76 -9.07 13.10
C LEU A 97 1.96 -8.39 13.81
N ALA A 98 2.06 -8.52 15.13
CA ALA A 98 3.19 -8.02 15.91
C ALA A 98 4.49 -8.72 15.50
N PHE A 99 4.49 -10.05 15.39
CA PHE A 99 5.65 -10.83 14.95
C PHE A 99 6.11 -10.45 13.55
N LYS A 100 5.18 -10.30 12.60
CA LYS A 100 5.46 -9.80 11.24
C LYS A 100 6.13 -8.42 11.29
N SER A 101 5.59 -7.51 12.09
CA SER A 101 6.11 -6.15 12.20
C SER A 101 7.52 -6.11 12.80
N VAL A 102 7.79 -6.89 13.84
CA VAL A 102 9.13 -7.05 14.43
C VAL A 102 10.11 -7.60 13.40
N THR A 103 9.70 -8.58 12.59
CA THR A 103 10.57 -9.18 11.57
C THR A 103 10.82 -8.24 10.38
N THR A 104 9.84 -7.41 10.03
CA THR A 104 9.94 -6.48 8.88
C THR A 104 10.74 -5.22 9.24
N TYR A 105 10.73 -4.80 10.50
CA TYR A 105 11.38 -3.56 10.95
C TYR A 105 12.90 -3.49 10.61
N PRO A 106 13.73 -4.52 10.88
CA PRO A 106 15.14 -4.51 10.52
C PRO A 106 15.40 -4.35 9.01
N VAL A 107 14.56 -4.99 8.18
CA VAL A 107 14.69 -4.93 6.72
C VAL A 107 14.41 -3.52 6.23
N LEU A 108 13.35 -2.89 6.74
CA LEU A 108 13.03 -1.49 6.39
C LEU A 108 14.10 -0.53 6.90
N MET A 109 14.57 -0.72 8.14
CA MET A 109 15.64 0.10 8.73
C MET A 109 16.92 0.03 7.90
N PHE A 110 17.26 -1.14 7.37
CA PHE A 110 18.39 -1.31 6.46
C PHE A 110 18.22 -0.48 5.18
N CYS A 111 17.06 -0.57 4.51
CA CYS A 111 16.77 0.19 3.31
C CYS A 111 16.84 1.71 3.54
N VAL A 112 16.26 2.20 4.65
CA VAL A 112 16.28 3.63 5.01
C VAL A 112 17.70 4.08 5.31
N ARG A 113 18.48 3.28 6.05
CA ARG A 113 19.89 3.60 6.33
C ARG A 113 20.70 3.77 5.05
N GLU A 114 20.59 2.81 4.12
CA GLU A 114 21.32 2.88 2.84
C GLU A 114 20.89 4.11 2.02
N ALA A 115 19.60 4.43 2.00
CA ALA A 115 19.09 5.64 1.33
C ALA A 115 19.65 6.93 1.96
N VAL A 116 19.62 7.05 3.29
CA VAL A 116 20.14 8.22 4.02
C VAL A 116 21.65 8.38 3.83
N VAL A 117 22.40 7.27 3.90
CA VAL A 117 23.85 7.30 3.69
C VAL A 117 24.19 7.69 2.25
N SER A 118 23.50 7.11 1.27
CA SER A 118 23.68 7.43 -0.15
C SER A 118 23.40 8.91 -0.43
N PHE A 119 22.29 9.43 0.12
CA PHE A 119 21.94 10.84 0.01
C PHE A 119 22.99 11.75 0.66
N TYR A 120 23.44 11.42 1.88
CA TYR A 120 24.44 12.20 2.60
C TYR A 120 25.79 12.24 1.86
N VAL A 121 26.24 11.10 1.33
CA VAL A 121 27.48 11.01 0.54
C VAL A 121 27.37 11.83 -0.73
N SER A 122 26.25 11.69 -1.46
CA SER A 122 25.99 12.44 -2.69
C SER A 122 25.95 13.95 -2.43
N ALA A 123 25.24 14.38 -1.39
CA ALA A 123 25.09 15.80 -1.02
C ALA A 123 26.41 16.45 -0.56
N ARG A 124 27.32 15.68 0.05
CA ARG A 124 28.63 16.17 0.52
C ARG A 124 29.76 16.00 -0.50
N GLY A 125 29.51 15.31 -1.62
CA GLY A 125 30.53 15.04 -2.64
C GLY A 125 31.77 14.33 -2.09
N MET A 126 31.60 13.43 -1.10
CA MET A 126 32.73 12.83 -0.39
C MET A 126 33.57 11.93 -1.29
N THR A 127 34.88 11.95 -1.07
CA THR A 127 35.80 11.04 -1.74
C THR A 127 35.68 9.61 -1.18
N PRO A 128 35.94 8.55 -1.99
CA PRO A 128 35.83 7.15 -1.55
C PRO A 128 36.64 6.81 -0.30
N ALA A 129 37.81 7.45 -0.12
CA ALA A 129 38.67 7.23 1.03
C ALA A 129 38.06 7.76 2.34
N GLU A 130 37.43 8.93 2.29
CA GLU A 130 36.78 9.55 3.45
C GLU A 130 35.50 8.81 3.86
N ILE A 131 34.80 8.22 2.89
CA ILE A 131 33.59 7.42 3.12
C ILE A 131 33.88 6.22 4.02
N VAL A 132 35.00 5.51 3.79
CA VAL A 132 35.41 4.30 4.51
C VAL A 132 35.84 4.63 5.94
N ILE A 133 36.63 5.69 6.13
CA ILE A 133 37.14 6.09 7.46
C ILE A 133 35.99 6.52 8.37
N THR A 134 35.01 7.25 7.82
CA THR A 134 33.90 7.82 8.61
C THR A 134 32.72 6.86 8.76
N GLU A 135 32.76 5.69 8.09
CA GLU A 135 31.67 4.73 8.01
C GLU A 135 31.12 4.27 9.38
N PRO A 136 31.93 3.80 10.35
CA PRO A 136 31.39 3.27 11.60
C PRO A 136 30.69 4.35 12.43
N ARG A 137 31.25 5.56 12.48
CA ARG A 137 30.65 6.70 13.19
C ARG A 137 29.35 7.14 12.51
N ARG A 138 29.37 7.30 11.18
CA ARG A 138 28.17 7.65 10.39
C ARG A 138 27.06 6.61 10.57
N ARG A 139 27.41 5.32 10.54
CA ARG A 139 26.47 4.22 10.73
C ARG A 139 25.79 4.29 12.09
N TYR A 140 26.56 4.49 13.16
CA TYR A 140 25.99 4.57 14.51
C TYR A 140 25.06 5.78 14.67
N VAL A 141 25.50 6.95 14.20
CA VAL A 141 24.69 8.19 14.26
C VAL A 141 23.39 8.05 13.47
N VAL A 142 23.45 7.54 12.23
CA VAL A 142 22.24 7.36 11.40
C VAL A 142 21.27 6.38 12.03
N VAL A 143 21.75 5.24 12.54
CA VAL A 143 20.89 4.24 13.20
C VAL A 143 20.24 4.81 14.45
N LEU A 144 20.99 5.54 15.28
CA LEU A 144 20.48 6.15 16.50
C LEU A 144 19.43 7.22 16.19
N LEU A 145 19.68 8.08 15.20
CA LEU A 145 18.70 9.08 14.75
C LEU A 145 17.44 8.41 14.18
N LEU A 146 17.59 7.39 13.34
CA LEU A 146 16.45 6.65 12.78
C LEU A 146 15.61 5.98 13.88
N TRP A 147 16.26 5.41 14.89
CA TRP A 147 15.59 4.83 16.03
C TRP A 147 14.81 5.88 16.85
N LEU A 148 15.44 7.02 17.16
CA LEU A 148 14.77 8.13 17.85
C LEU A 148 13.57 8.66 17.04
N THR A 149 13.72 8.82 15.73
CA THR A 149 12.61 9.25 14.87
C THR A 149 11.48 8.22 14.81
N SER A 150 11.80 6.91 14.88
CA SER A 150 10.78 5.85 14.93
C SER A 150 9.97 5.92 16.22
N ILE A 151 10.61 6.16 17.37
CA ILE A 151 9.92 6.34 18.65
C ILE A 151 9.08 7.61 18.65
N ALA A 152 9.64 8.72 18.17
CA ALA A 152 8.90 9.98 18.06
C ALA A 152 7.64 9.81 17.18
N ALA A 153 7.77 9.14 16.03
CA ALA A 153 6.64 8.83 15.16
C ALA A 153 5.59 7.95 15.87
N ALA A 154 6.01 6.96 16.66
CA ALA A 154 5.09 6.11 17.41
C ALA A 154 4.28 6.87 18.47
N ILE A 155 4.86 7.90 19.09
CA ILE A 155 4.16 8.75 20.08
C ILE A 155 3.16 9.69 19.40
N VAL A 156 3.51 10.21 18.21
CA VAL A 156 2.65 11.15 17.44
C VAL A 156 1.51 10.41 16.72
N ALA A 157 1.74 9.17 16.29
CA ALA A 157 0.80 8.37 15.52
C ALA A 157 -0.28 7.72 16.42
N THR A 158 -1.21 8.51 16.94
CA THR A 158 -2.34 8.00 17.74
C THR A 158 -3.52 7.50 16.90
N ASN A 159 -3.63 7.97 15.64
CA ASN A 159 -4.72 7.60 14.72
C ASN A 159 -4.17 6.90 13.47
N ILE A 160 -4.54 5.63 13.27
CA ILE A 160 -4.04 4.83 12.14
C ILE A 160 -4.50 5.39 10.79
N SER A 161 -5.72 5.90 10.68
CA SER A 161 -6.26 6.47 9.44
C SER A 161 -5.48 7.69 8.97
N VAL A 162 -5.07 8.58 9.87
CA VAL A 162 -4.25 9.75 9.50
C VAL A 162 -2.88 9.31 8.97
N VAL A 163 -2.26 8.33 9.63
CA VAL A 163 -0.97 7.77 9.21
C VAL A 163 -1.08 7.09 7.85
N VAL A 164 -2.11 6.26 7.65
CA VAL A 164 -2.35 5.58 6.37
C VAL A 164 -2.63 6.57 5.25
N ARG A 165 -3.39 7.64 5.50
CA ARG A 165 -3.59 8.73 4.54
C ARG A 165 -2.23 9.35 4.17
N LEU A 166 -1.46 9.81 5.15
CA LEU A 166 -0.15 10.44 4.90
C LEU A 166 0.82 9.52 4.15
N LEU A 167 0.95 8.27 4.57
CA LEU A 167 1.80 7.28 3.88
C LEU A 167 1.27 6.94 2.49
N GLY A 168 -0.04 6.93 2.31
CA GLY A 168 -0.71 6.79 1.01
C GLY A 168 -0.42 7.94 0.06
N SER A 169 -0.32 9.18 0.56
CA SER A 169 0.10 10.33 -0.25
C SER A 169 1.53 10.15 -0.78
N LEU A 170 2.45 9.69 0.07
CA LEU A 170 3.83 9.38 -0.30
C LEU A 170 3.86 8.22 -1.30
N ALA A 171 3.08 7.16 -1.07
CA ALA A 171 2.97 6.04 -2.00
C ALA A 171 2.45 6.50 -3.37
N ALA A 172 1.41 7.33 -3.42
CA ALA A 172 0.87 7.88 -4.67
C ALA A 172 1.91 8.72 -5.44
N PHE A 173 2.73 9.48 -4.73
CA PHE A 173 3.87 10.20 -5.32
C PHE A 173 4.84 9.22 -6.00
N PHE A 174 5.24 8.14 -5.34
CA PHE A 174 6.17 7.18 -5.91
C PHE A 174 5.55 6.31 -7.03
N ILE A 175 4.26 5.94 -6.91
CA ILE A 175 3.57 5.06 -7.86
C ILE A 175 3.14 5.81 -9.12
N PHE A 176 2.68 7.06 -9.02
CA PHE A 176 2.14 7.80 -10.15
C PHE A 176 3.08 8.91 -10.64
N LEU A 177 3.61 9.73 -9.73
CA LEU A 177 4.36 10.92 -10.11
C LEU A 177 5.73 10.59 -10.70
N ILE A 178 6.55 9.81 -9.98
CA ILE A 178 7.91 9.47 -10.45
C ILE A 178 7.91 8.77 -11.82
N PRO A 179 7.16 7.67 -12.04
CA PRO A 179 7.13 7.05 -13.35
C PRO A 179 6.48 7.95 -14.41
N GLY A 180 5.51 8.79 -14.04
CA GLY A 180 4.92 9.78 -14.95
C GLY A 180 5.93 10.80 -15.46
N ILE A 181 6.75 11.37 -14.57
CA ILE A 181 7.81 12.33 -14.93
C ILE A 181 8.88 11.64 -15.78
N CYS A 182 9.33 10.45 -15.39
CA CYS A 182 10.34 9.70 -16.13
C CYS A 182 9.87 9.39 -17.56
N LEU A 183 8.61 8.95 -17.71
CA LEU A 183 8.03 8.66 -19.02
C LEU A 183 7.85 9.93 -19.86
N PHE A 184 7.47 11.06 -19.24
CA PHE A 184 7.35 12.34 -19.92
C PHE A 184 8.69 12.86 -20.46
N VAL A 185 9.75 12.81 -19.65
CA VAL A 185 11.11 13.18 -20.07
C VAL A 185 11.56 12.29 -21.23
N HIS A 186 11.40 10.96 -21.10
CA HIS A 186 11.77 10.03 -22.16
C HIS A 186 10.99 10.26 -23.46
N CYS A 187 9.70 10.59 -23.38
CA CYS A 187 8.91 10.95 -24.56
C CYS A 187 9.41 12.22 -25.24
N ASN A 188 9.88 13.22 -24.48
CA ASN A 188 10.43 14.44 -25.06
C ASN A 188 11.76 14.19 -25.76
N GLU A 189 12.65 13.37 -25.17
CA GLU A 189 13.89 12.94 -25.84
C GLU A 189 13.61 12.21 -27.16
N LEU A 190 12.61 11.31 -27.18
CA LEU A 190 12.23 10.60 -28.40
C LEU A 190 11.62 11.51 -29.48
N ASP A 191 10.87 12.53 -29.09
CA ASP A 191 10.29 13.51 -30.02
C ASP A 191 11.37 14.39 -30.67
N GLU A 192 12.38 14.82 -29.88
CA GLU A 192 13.54 15.54 -30.40
C GLU A 192 14.35 14.71 -31.41
N LEU A 193 14.51 13.41 -31.14
CA LEU A 193 15.17 12.47 -32.05
C LEU A 193 14.36 12.25 -33.34
N GLU A 194 13.04 12.14 -33.26
CA GLU A 194 12.16 12.00 -34.44
C GLU A 194 12.06 13.29 -35.28
N GLN A 195 12.23 14.47 -34.69
CA GLN A 195 12.29 15.72 -35.45
C GLN A 195 13.62 15.90 -36.20
N ASN A 196 14.73 15.45 -35.60
CA ASN A 196 16.05 15.49 -36.23
C ASN A 196 16.27 14.37 -37.26
N GLY A 197 15.54 13.25 -37.13
CA GLY A 197 15.57 12.12 -38.07
C GLY A 197 14.48 12.24 -39.14
N SER A 198 14.86 12.42 -40.41
CA SER A 198 13.89 12.52 -41.50
C SER A 198 13.06 11.23 -41.67
N SER A 199 11.73 11.38 -41.53
CA SER A 199 10.69 10.38 -41.86
C SER A 199 10.38 9.28 -40.82
N GLY A 200 9.83 9.69 -39.66
CA GLY A 200 9.10 8.78 -38.77
C GLY A 200 7.73 8.37 -39.34
N SER A 201 7.47 7.06 -39.42
CA SER A 201 6.18 6.48 -39.84
C SER A 201 5.02 7.05 -39.00
N HIS A 202 3.88 7.34 -39.64
CA HIS A 202 2.65 7.87 -38.99
C HIS A 202 2.26 7.06 -37.73
N HIS A 203 2.50 5.75 -37.73
CA HIS A 203 2.24 4.86 -36.59
C HIS A 203 3.14 5.14 -35.37
N SER A 204 4.36 5.60 -35.58
CA SER A 204 5.30 5.96 -34.51
C SER A 204 4.86 7.22 -33.78
N LYS A 205 4.47 8.25 -34.54
CA LYS A 205 3.97 9.54 -34.01
C LYS A 205 2.70 9.39 -33.18
N VAL A 206 1.75 8.56 -33.63
CA VAL A 206 0.52 8.27 -32.87
C VAL A 206 0.84 7.56 -31.56
N LYS A 207 1.76 6.58 -31.58
CA LYS A 207 2.20 5.90 -30.35
C LYS A 207 2.89 6.87 -29.38
N LEU A 208 3.78 7.72 -29.87
CA LEU A 208 4.49 8.69 -29.04
C LEU A 208 3.52 9.67 -28.37
N ASN A 209 2.56 10.22 -29.13
CA ASN A 209 1.53 11.10 -28.60
C ASN A 209 0.65 10.39 -27.55
N LEU A 210 0.31 9.12 -27.77
CA LEU A 210 -0.46 8.33 -26.80
C LEU A 210 0.31 8.11 -25.49
N VAL A 211 1.61 7.78 -25.57
CA VAL A 211 2.47 7.61 -24.38
C VAL A 211 2.67 8.94 -23.66
N ARG A 212 2.80 10.06 -24.38
CA ARG A 212 2.88 11.42 -23.81
C ARG A 212 1.60 11.79 -23.06
N VAL A 213 0.43 11.57 -23.65
CA VAL A 213 -0.87 11.79 -22.97
C VAL A 213 -1.01 10.91 -21.74
N ALA A 214 -0.60 9.64 -21.83
CA ALA A 214 -0.59 8.74 -20.68
C ALA A 214 0.31 9.30 -19.56
N SER A 215 1.53 9.74 -19.88
CA SER A 215 2.48 10.31 -18.90
C SER A 215 1.89 11.51 -18.16
N ILE A 216 1.29 12.45 -18.89
CA ILE A 216 0.62 13.63 -18.31
C ILE A 216 -0.53 13.20 -17.40
N THR A 217 -1.30 12.19 -17.82
CA THR A 217 -2.40 11.64 -17.00
C THR A 217 -1.88 11.05 -15.69
N TYR A 218 -0.77 10.29 -15.72
CA TYR A 218 -0.12 9.77 -14.50
C TYR A 218 0.35 10.88 -13.57
N ILE A 219 0.95 11.93 -14.10
CA ILE A 219 1.40 13.09 -13.31
C ILE A 219 0.20 13.78 -12.65
N LEU A 220 -0.85 14.07 -13.42
CA LEU A 220 -2.07 14.71 -12.90
C LEU A 220 -2.73 13.87 -11.82
N LEU A 221 -2.85 12.55 -12.04
CA LEU A 221 -3.40 11.63 -11.05
C LEU A 221 -2.57 11.58 -9.76
N GLY A 222 -1.24 11.58 -9.88
CA GLY A 222 -0.32 11.61 -8.75
C GLY A 222 -0.44 12.89 -7.92
N VAL A 223 -0.42 14.06 -8.58
CA VAL A 223 -0.59 15.36 -7.91
C VAL A 223 -1.96 15.47 -7.25
N PHE A 224 -3.02 15.04 -7.95
CA PHE A 224 -4.38 15.03 -7.43
C PHE A 224 -4.51 14.14 -6.19
N THR A 225 -4.03 12.89 -6.26
CA THR A 225 -4.11 11.95 -5.13
C THR A 225 -3.29 12.43 -3.94
N PHE A 226 -2.12 13.02 -4.18
CA PHE A 226 -1.30 13.63 -3.14
C PHE A 226 -2.04 14.79 -2.46
N GLY A 227 -2.61 15.72 -3.25
CA GLY A 227 -3.36 16.86 -2.73
C GLY A 227 -4.61 16.44 -1.94
N LEU A 228 -5.38 15.48 -2.46
CA LEU A 228 -6.52 14.90 -1.75
C LEU A 228 -6.10 14.33 -0.39
N SER A 229 -5.08 13.48 -0.39
CA SER A 229 -4.62 12.80 0.80
C SER A 229 -4.14 13.75 1.90
N VAL A 230 -3.37 14.77 1.52
CA VAL A 230 -2.91 15.82 2.46
C VAL A 230 -4.09 16.61 3.00
N THR A 231 -5.06 16.95 2.15
CA THR A 231 -6.27 17.68 2.57
C THR A 231 -7.10 16.87 3.57
N LEU A 232 -7.32 15.59 3.30
CA LEU A 232 -8.04 14.67 4.18
C LEU A 232 -7.32 14.47 5.52
N ALA A 233 -5.98 14.38 5.51
CA ALA A 233 -5.19 14.28 6.73
C ALA A 233 -5.22 15.59 7.55
N ALA A 234 -5.20 16.75 6.88
CA ALA A 234 -5.32 18.04 7.54
C ALA A 234 -6.70 18.21 8.19
N GLN A 235 -7.77 17.84 7.49
CA GLN A 235 -9.14 17.89 8.02
C GLN A 235 -9.31 17.01 9.26
N SER A 236 -8.77 15.79 9.27
CA SER A 236 -8.84 14.90 10.43
C SER A 236 -8.09 15.42 11.66
N ILE A 237 -7.06 16.25 11.47
CA ILE A 237 -6.29 16.86 12.57
C ILE A 237 -6.99 18.13 13.08
N LEU A 238 -7.54 18.95 12.18
CA LEU A 238 -8.14 20.25 12.50
C LEU A 238 -9.58 20.14 13.05
N TYR A 239 -10.35 19.14 12.60
CA TYR A 239 -11.76 18.96 12.97
C TYR A 239 -12.04 17.51 13.37
N PRO A 240 -11.59 17.06 14.55
CA PRO A 240 -11.74 15.68 15.00
C PRO A 240 -13.21 15.26 15.26
N SER A 241 -14.14 16.20 15.40
CA SER A 241 -15.55 15.96 15.76
C SER A 241 -16.54 16.02 14.59
N SER A 242 -16.09 16.14 13.35
CA SER A 242 -16.94 16.15 12.14
C SER A 242 -16.90 14.85 11.32
N GLU A 243 -16.24 13.79 11.81
CA GLU A 243 -16.16 12.48 11.13
C GLU A 243 -17.46 11.64 11.25
N ASP A 244 -18.62 12.27 11.06
CA ASP A 244 -19.83 11.55 10.67
C ASP A 244 -19.97 11.57 9.14
N PHE A 245 -18.89 11.19 8.45
CA PHE A 245 -19.00 10.81 7.05
C PHE A 245 -19.67 9.44 7.01
N GLY A 246 -21.01 9.44 7.02
CA GLY A 246 -21.85 8.24 6.98
C GLY A 246 -21.34 7.22 5.97
N PRO A 247 -21.49 5.92 6.24
CA PRO A 247 -20.77 4.84 5.54
C PRO A 247 -20.95 4.93 4.01
N LEU A 248 -19.89 4.61 3.26
CA LEU A 248 -19.86 4.61 1.78
C LEU A 248 -20.94 3.72 1.17
N CYS A 249 -21.38 2.70 1.90
CA CYS A 249 -22.58 1.93 1.59
C CYS A 249 -23.30 1.57 2.90
N VAL A 250 -24.63 1.49 2.87
CA VAL A 250 -25.45 0.99 3.99
C VAL A 250 -26.01 -0.34 3.54
N VAL A 251 -25.76 -1.41 4.30
CA VAL A 251 -26.34 -2.72 4.02
C VAL A 251 -27.84 -2.66 4.33
N GLY A 252 -28.68 -2.85 3.30
CA GLY A 252 -30.13 -2.98 3.50
C GLY A 252 -30.47 -4.26 4.28
N GLU A 253 -31.36 -4.16 5.27
CA GLU A 253 -31.71 -5.20 6.25
C GLU A 253 -32.14 -6.57 5.67
N ASN A 254 -32.48 -6.66 4.37
CA ASN A 254 -33.00 -7.88 3.76
C ASN A 254 -31.96 -8.97 3.38
N ASN A 255 -30.66 -8.68 3.41
CA ASN A 255 -29.61 -9.66 3.02
C ASN A 255 -29.01 -10.47 4.18
N THR A 256 -29.39 -10.16 5.43
CA THR A 256 -28.89 -10.86 6.64
C THR A 256 -29.36 -12.32 6.72
N SER A 257 -30.54 -12.65 6.18
CA SER A 257 -31.13 -14.00 6.24
C SER A 257 -30.39 -15.05 5.39
N PHE A 258 -29.95 -14.69 4.18
CA PHE A 258 -29.22 -15.62 3.30
C PHE A 258 -27.82 -15.94 3.85
N PHE A 259 -27.20 -14.99 4.55
CA PHE A 259 -25.84 -15.14 5.07
C PHE A 259 -25.76 -15.86 6.41
N LEU A 260 -26.77 -15.71 7.29
CA LEU A 260 -26.91 -16.54 8.48
C LEU A 260 -27.01 -18.03 8.12
N HIS A 261 -27.64 -18.36 6.99
CA HIS A 261 -27.67 -19.73 6.45
C HIS A 261 -26.28 -20.23 5.98
N LEU A 262 -25.46 -19.37 5.37
CA LEU A 262 -24.08 -19.71 4.97
C LEU A 262 -23.13 -19.89 6.16
N GLN A 263 -23.27 -19.05 7.19
CA GLN A 263 -22.47 -19.14 8.42
C GLN A 263 -22.87 -20.37 9.26
N SER A 264 -24.16 -20.72 9.29
CA SER A 264 -24.66 -21.97 9.86
C SER A 264 -24.15 -23.21 9.10
N ALA A 265 -24.12 -23.15 7.76
CA ALA A 265 -23.57 -24.23 6.93
C ALA A 265 -22.05 -24.44 7.14
N ALA A 266 -21.28 -23.36 7.31
CA ALA A 266 -19.85 -23.44 7.61
C ALA A 266 -19.57 -24.01 9.02
N SER A 267 -20.40 -23.65 10.02
CA SER A 267 -20.29 -24.19 11.38
C SER A 267 -20.70 -25.67 11.47
N SER A 268 -21.68 -26.10 10.69
CA SER A 268 -22.13 -27.51 10.62
C SER A 268 -21.07 -28.42 9.98
N SER A 269 -20.35 -27.93 8.97
CA SER A 269 -19.27 -28.67 8.31
C SER A 269 -18.07 -28.92 9.25
N HIS A 270 -17.74 -27.96 10.13
CA HIS A 270 -16.71 -28.13 11.16
C HIS A 270 -17.07 -29.17 12.23
N HIS A 271 -18.34 -29.23 12.65
CA HIS A 271 -18.80 -30.24 13.62
C HIS A 271 -18.78 -31.66 13.03
N HIS A 272 -19.13 -31.82 11.76
CA HIS A 272 -19.12 -33.12 11.07
C HIS A 272 -17.68 -33.65 10.84
N LEU A 273 -16.72 -32.75 10.61
CA LEU A 273 -15.30 -33.11 10.49
C LEU A 273 -14.68 -33.53 11.84
N SER A 274 -15.07 -32.88 12.94
CA SER A 274 -14.63 -33.26 14.29
C SER A 274 -15.19 -34.61 14.76
N LEU A 275 -16.40 -34.98 14.34
CA LEU A 275 -16.99 -36.30 14.64
C LEU A 275 -16.36 -37.43 13.80
N LEU A 276 -16.00 -37.16 12.54
CA LEU A 276 -15.26 -38.12 11.70
C LEU A 276 -13.85 -38.37 12.24
N HIS A 277 -13.18 -37.36 12.80
CA HIS A 277 -11.87 -37.51 13.42
C HIS A 277 -11.93 -38.27 14.75
N ALA A 278 -13.03 -38.18 15.49
CA ALA A 278 -13.25 -38.93 16.73
C ALA A 278 -13.59 -40.42 16.49
N SER A 279 -14.29 -40.75 15.39
CA SER A 279 -14.58 -42.15 15.01
C SER A 279 -13.40 -42.90 14.40
N TYR A 280 -12.34 -42.22 13.95
CA TYR A 280 -11.13 -42.84 13.38
C TYR A 280 -10.05 -43.15 14.44
N GLN A 281 -10.26 -42.73 15.69
CA GLN A 281 -9.35 -42.93 16.83
C GLN A 281 -9.86 -44.00 17.83
N LYS A 282 -10.78 -44.88 17.40
CA LYS A 282 -11.28 -46.01 18.17
C LYS A 282 -11.21 -47.28 17.34
#